data_AF-A0A7K1BW99-F1
#
_entry.id   AF-A0A7K1BW99-F1
#
_cell.length_a   1.000
_cell.length_b   1.000
_cell.length_c   1.000
_cell.angle_alpha   90.00
_cell.angle_beta   90.00
_cell.angle_gamma   90.00
#
_symmetry.space_group_name_H-M   'P 1'
#
loop_
_entity.id
_entity.type
_entity.pdbx_description
1 polymer ?
#
loop_
_entity_poly.entity_id
_entity_poly.type
_entity_poly.pdbx_seq_one_letter_code
_entity_poly.pdbx_strand_id
1 'polypeptide(L)'
;MNIQPTPADKFTFGLWTVGWQARDPFGDPTREALDPVHTVNELAARGAYGVTFHDDDLFPFGSDDATRQGHINRFKKALAATGMKVPMATTNLFSHPVFKDGALTSNDRDIRRFAIRKVMRNIDLAVD
;
A
#
# COMPACT_ATOMS: atom_id res chain seq x y z
N MET A 1 -22.10 -13.62 -23.90
CA MET A 1 -21.10 -13.97 -22.86
C MET A 1 -21.15 -12.89 -21.79
N ASN A 2 -21.28 -13.28 -20.52
CA ASN A 2 -21.22 -12.35 -19.40
C ASN A 2 -19.75 -12.17 -18.99
N ILE A 3 -19.24 -10.94 -19.03
CA ILE A 3 -17.84 -10.60 -18.75
C ILE A 3 -17.67 -9.89 -17.40
N GLN A 4 -18.68 -9.98 -16.52
CA GLN A 4 -18.62 -9.37 -15.21
C GLN A 4 -17.58 -10.10 -14.34
N PRO A 5 -16.57 -9.38 -13.78
CA PRO A 5 -15.54 -9.99 -12.98
C PRO A 5 -16.10 -10.52 -11.66
N THR A 6 -15.51 -11.61 -11.21
CA THR A 6 -15.74 -12.20 -9.90
C THR A 6 -14.40 -12.39 -9.17
N PRO A 7 -14.41 -12.55 -7.83
CA PRO A 7 -13.18 -12.86 -7.10
C PRO A 7 -12.46 -14.13 -7.59
N ALA A 8 -13.16 -15.06 -8.28
CA ALA A 8 -12.54 -16.25 -8.86
C ALA A 8 -11.54 -15.93 -9.97
N ASP A 9 -11.67 -14.76 -10.62
CA ASP A 9 -10.79 -14.28 -11.69
C ASP A 9 -9.47 -13.69 -11.16
N LYS A 10 -9.36 -13.53 -9.82
CA LYS A 10 -8.14 -13.08 -9.13
C LYS A 10 -7.62 -11.70 -9.53
N PHE A 11 -8.49 -10.78 -9.97
CA PHE A 11 -8.09 -9.39 -10.20
C PHE A 11 -7.75 -8.69 -8.89
N THR A 12 -6.58 -8.04 -8.84
CA THR A 12 -6.08 -7.32 -7.65
C THR A 12 -5.52 -5.96 -8.01
N PHE A 13 -5.63 -5.00 -7.09
CA PHE A 13 -5.17 -3.63 -7.32
C PHE A 13 -4.29 -3.13 -6.17
N GLY A 14 -3.21 -2.41 -6.48
CA GLY A 14 -2.44 -1.69 -5.47
C GLY A 14 -3.23 -0.51 -4.92
N LEU A 15 -3.14 -0.23 -3.61
CA LEU A 15 -3.76 0.96 -3.02
C LEU A 15 -3.32 2.25 -3.73
N TRP A 16 -2.06 2.30 -4.16
CA TRP A 16 -1.47 3.41 -4.90
C TRP A 16 -2.03 3.62 -6.31
N THR A 17 -2.80 2.67 -6.88
CA THR A 17 -3.33 2.81 -8.24
C THR A 17 -4.56 3.70 -8.24
N VAL A 18 -5.68 3.21 -7.72
CA VAL A 18 -6.94 3.96 -7.60
C VAL A 18 -6.82 5.13 -6.60
N GLY A 19 -5.88 5.03 -5.64
CA GLY A 19 -5.57 6.09 -4.70
C GLY A 19 -4.63 7.17 -5.24
N TRP A 20 -4.15 7.08 -6.49
CA TRP A 20 -3.25 8.10 -7.05
C TRP A 20 -3.98 9.45 -7.17
N GLN A 21 -3.46 10.46 -6.47
CA GLN A 21 -4.00 11.81 -6.45
C GLN A 21 -3.74 12.63 -7.73
N ALA A 22 -3.11 12.03 -8.75
CA ALA A 22 -2.76 12.68 -10.01
C ALA A 22 -1.64 13.74 -9.97
N ARG A 23 -0.87 13.83 -8.88
CA ARG A 23 0.33 14.68 -8.90
C ARG A 23 1.34 14.13 -9.90
N ASP A 24 1.86 15.01 -10.74
CA ASP A 24 2.92 14.73 -11.69
C ASP A 24 4.02 15.80 -11.56
N PRO A 25 5.13 15.74 -12.34
CA PRO A 25 6.22 16.70 -12.24
C PRO A 25 5.85 18.15 -12.58
N PHE A 26 4.70 18.41 -13.20
CA PHE A 26 4.30 19.69 -13.76
C PHE A 26 3.01 20.26 -13.16
N GLY A 27 2.35 19.53 -12.27
CA GLY A 27 1.07 19.96 -11.70
C GLY A 27 0.78 19.40 -10.32
N ASP A 28 -0.03 20.15 -9.59
CA ASP A 28 -0.56 19.78 -8.28
C ASP A 28 -1.55 18.60 -8.38
N PRO A 29 -1.81 17.89 -7.27
CA PRO A 29 -2.84 16.85 -7.22
C PRO A 29 -4.21 17.36 -7.71
N THR A 30 -4.91 16.54 -8.48
CA THR A 30 -6.27 16.86 -8.97
C THR A 30 -7.36 16.05 -8.28
N ARG A 31 -7.00 15.16 -7.35
CA ARG A 31 -7.90 14.34 -6.53
C ARG A 31 -7.48 14.34 -5.06
N GLU A 32 -8.45 14.22 -4.17
CA GLU A 32 -8.18 14.04 -2.74
C GLU A 32 -7.57 12.66 -2.46
N ALA A 33 -6.91 12.53 -1.31
CA ALA A 33 -6.36 11.25 -0.88
C ALA A 33 -7.48 10.27 -0.55
N LEU A 34 -7.35 9.03 -1.02
CA LEU A 34 -8.36 8.00 -0.82
C LEU A 34 -8.03 7.16 0.42
N ASP A 35 -8.98 7.01 1.33
CA ASP A 35 -8.83 6.15 2.51
C ASP A 35 -8.71 4.66 2.07
N PRO A 36 -7.68 3.91 2.52
CA PRO A 36 -7.56 2.48 2.25
C PRO A 36 -8.82 1.65 2.56
N VAL A 37 -9.58 2.01 3.60
CA VAL A 37 -10.84 1.33 3.94
C VAL A 37 -11.89 1.55 2.85
N HIS A 38 -12.00 2.78 2.34
CA HIS A 38 -12.93 3.08 1.26
C HIS A 38 -12.53 2.31 -0.02
N THR A 39 -11.24 2.31 -0.36
CA THR A 39 -10.69 1.56 -1.50
C THR A 39 -11.05 0.07 -1.46
N VAL A 40 -10.88 -0.59 -0.30
CA VAL A 40 -11.22 -2.01 -0.13
C VAL A 40 -12.70 -2.26 -0.41
N ASN A 41 -13.59 -1.45 0.14
CA ASN A 41 -15.04 -1.60 -0.05
C ASN A 41 -15.45 -1.39 -1.51
N GLU A 42 -14.94 -0.35 -2.17
CA GLU A 42 -15.28 -0.05 -3.56
C GLU A 42 -14.76 -1.12 -4.55
N LEU A 43 -13.54 -1.61 -4.33
CA LEU A 43 -12.99 -2.67 -5.19
C LEU A 43 -13.72 -4.00 -4.99
N ALA A 44 -14.08 -4.35 -3.75
CA ALA A 44 -14.87 -5.54 -3.46
C ALA A 44 -16.24 -5.48 -4.15
N ALA A 45 -16.93 -4.33 -4.09
CA ALA A 45 -18.21 -4.12 -4.75
C ALA A 45 -18.14 -4.25 -6.29
N ARG A 46 -16.94 -4.16 -6.88
CA ARG A 46 -16.67 -4.31 -8.32
C ARG A 46 -16.08 -5.68 -8.70
N GLY A 47 -16.10 -6.65 -7.80
CA GLY A 47 -15.69 -8.03 -8.07
C GLY A 47 -14.19 -8.29 -7.98
N ALA A 48 -13.40 -7.38 -7.40
CA ALA A 48 -11.98 -7.62 -7.15
C ALA A 48 -11.79 -8.77 -6.14
N TYR A 49 -10.66 -9.48 -6.27
CA TYR A 49 -10.25 -10.53 -5.34
C TYR A 49 -9.45 -9.98 -4.15
N GLY A 50 -8.66 -8.93 -4.38
CA GLY A 50 -7.76 -8.43 -3.35
C GLY A 50 -7.11 -7.10 -3.68
N VAL A 51 -6.35 -6.63 -2.70
CA VAL A 51 -5.54 -5.41 -2.79
C VAL A 51 -4.09 -5.70 -2.43
N THR A 52 -3.18 -4.83 -2.86
CA THR A 52 -1.76 -4.87 -2.50
C THR A 52 -1.33 -3.48 -2.01
N PHE A 53 -0.25 -3.38 -1.26
CA PHE A 53 0.18 -2.08 -0.68
C PHE A 53 1.69 -1.96 -0.55
N HIS A 54 2.20 -0.73 -0.62
CA HIS A 54 3.43 -0.36 0.08
C HIS A 54 3.10 -0.08 1.54
N ASP A 55 4.06 -0.26 2.44
CA ASP A 55 3.94 0.20 3.83
C ASP A 55 3.39 1.63 3.93
N ASP A 56 4.03 2.56 3.23
CA ASP A 56 3.70 3.99 3.30
C ASP A 56 2.35 4.36 2.63
N ASP A 57 1.69 3.41 1.93
CA ASP A 57 0.32 3.60 1.41
C ASP A 57 -0.73 3.36 2.51
N LEU A 58 -0.42 2.48 3.46
CA LEU A 58 -1.37 2.04 4.49
C LEU A 58 -1.35 2.93 5.73
N PHE A 59 -0.16 3.42 6.09
CA PHE A 59 0.06 4.37 7.18
C PHE A 59 1.14 5.38 6.79
N PRO A 60 1.05 6.64 7.24
CA PRO A 60 2.05 7.65 6.90
C PRO A 60 3.46 7.27 7.40
N PHE A 61 4.47 7.56 6.58
CA PHE A 61 5.88 7.43 6.98
C PHE A 61 6.14 8.24 8.26
N GLY A 62 6.84 7.63 9.24
CA GLY A 62 7.14 8.26 10.53
C GLY A 62 6.03 8.16 11.57
N SER A 63 4.91 7.50 11.28
CA SER A 63 3.88 7.19 12.28
C SER A 63 4.48 6.46 13.48
N ASP A 64 4.04 6.85 14.69
CA ASP A 64 4.32 6.07 15.89
C ASP A 64 3.60 4.70 15.86
N ASP A 65 3.99 3.82 16.78
CA ASP A 65 3.51 2.43 16.78
C ASP A 65 2.00 2.33 17.04
N ALA A 66 1.44 3.22 17.86
CA ALA A 66 0.01 3.23 18.17
C ALA A 66 -0.81 3.67 16.95
N THR A 67 -0.38 4.74 16.28
CA THR A 67 -0.98 5.25 15.04
C THR A 67 -0.91 4.20 13.95
N ARG A 68 0.29 3.62 13.73
CA ARG A 68 0.49 2.52 12.78
C ARG A 68 -0.48 1.36 13.05
N GLN A 69 -0.60 0.92 14.29
CA GLN A 69 -1.49 -0.17 14.66
C GLN A 69 -2.97 0.17 14.40
N GLY A 70 -3.37 1.43 14.65
CA GLY A 70 -4.71 1.93 14.33
C GLY A 70 -5.07 1.78 12.85
N HIS A 71 -4.16 2.18 11.96
CA HIS A 71 -4.32 2.01 10.51
C HIS A 71 -4.45 0.54 10.09
N ILE A 72 -3.57 -0.32 10.62
CA ILE A 72 -3.59 -1.77 10.35
C ILE A 72 -4.92 -2.38 10.79
N ASN A 73 -5.39 -2.07 12.01
CA ASN A 73 -6.64 -2.61 12.54
C ASN A 73 -7.85 -2.21 11.69
N ARG A 74 -7.92 -0.95 11.24
CA ARG A 74 -8.99 -0.47 10.36
C ARG A 74 -8.99 -1.21 9.02
N PHE A 75 -7.82 -1.41 8.45
CA PHE A 75 -7.65 -2.12 7.18
C PHE A 75 -8.01 -3.60 7.30
N LYS A 76 -7.50 -4.31 8.32
CA LYS A 76 -7.88 -5.70 8.60
C LYS A 76 -9.38 -5.88 8.80
N LYS A 77 -10.03 -4.93 9.49
CA LYS A 77 -11.50 -4.94 9.63
C LYS A 77 -12.22 -4.83 8.29
N ALA A 78 -11.76 -3.98 7.37
CA ALA A 78 -12.33 -3.85 6.04
C ALA A 78 -12.13 -5.11 5.18
N LEU A 79 -10.94 -5.70 5.22
CA LEU A 79 -10.65 -6.96 4.53
C LEU A 79 -11.56 -8.10 5.04
N ALA A 80 -11.73 -8.20 6.36
CA ALA A 80 -12.61 -9.22 6.97
C ALA A 80 -14.08 -9.02 6.56
N ALA A 81 -14.56 -7.78 6.53
CA ALA A 81 -15.95 -7.47 6.17
C ALA A 81 -16.28 -7.74 4.69
N THR A 82 -15.29 -7.60 3.81
CA THR A 82 -15.46 -7.74 2.35
C THR A 82 -15.03 -9.09 1.80
N GLY A 83 -14.23 -9.85 2.55
CA GLY A 83 -13.61 -11.09 2.09
C GLY A 83 -12.38 -10.89 1.18
N MET A 84 -12.00 -9.63 0.92
CA MET A 84 -10.85 -9.26 0.10
C MET A 84 -9.54 -9.83 0.66
N LYS A 85 -8.64 -10.22 -0.23
CA LYS A 85 -7.32 -10.77 0.12
C LYS A 85 -6.21 -9.74 -0.05
N VAL A 86 -5.06 -10.04 0.56
CA VAL A 86 -3.80 -9.35 0.32
C VAL A 86 -2.79 -10.37 -0.21
N PRO A 87 -2.73 -10.61 -1.53
CA PRO A 87 -1.84 -11.63 -2.08
C PRO A 87 -0.39 -11.14 -2.25
N MET A 88 -0.12 -9.85 -2.07
CA MET A 88 1.22 -9.26 -2.16
C MET A 88 1.29 -7.96 -1.37
N ALA A 89 2.45 -7.70 -0.76
CA ALA A 89 2.85 -6.41 -0.23
C ALA A 89 4.28 -6.06 -0.69
N THR A 90 4.62 -4.78 -0.68
CA THR A 90 5.93 -4.27 -1.09
C THR A 90 6.36 -3.12 -0.18
N THR A 91 7.58 -2.60 -0.31
CA THR A 91 8.12 -1.54 0.57
C THR A 91 8.43 -0.30 -0.26
N ASN A 92 7.95 0.87 0.17
CA ASN A 92 8.33 2.12 -0.47
C ASN A 92 9.77 2.49 -0.08
N LEU A 93 10.67 2.36 -1.05
CA LEU A 93 12.09 2.69 -0.94
C LEU A 93 12.50 3.76 -1.97
N PHE A 94 11.57 4.65 -2.34
CA PHE A 94 11.78 5.61 -3.42
C PHE A 94 11.22 7.01 -3.14
N SER A 95 10.14 7.15 -2.36
CA SER A 95 9.49 8.45 -2.18
C SER A 95 10.24 9.40 -1.23
N HIS A 96 10.74 8.89 -0.10
CA HIS A 96 11.43 9.74 0.87
C HIS A 96 12.81 10.17 0.34
N PRO A 97 13.23 11.45 0.48
CA PRO A 97 14.51 11.95 -0.07
C PRO A 97 15.77 11.22 0.43
N VAL A 98 15.68 10.47 1.53
CA VAL A 98 16.77 9.59 2.00
C VAL A 98 17.14 8.53 0.95
N PHE A 99 16.22 8.13 0.08
CA PHE A 99 16.44 7.13 -0.96
C PHE A 99 16.77 7.73 -2.34
N LYS A 100 17.19 9.00 -2.40
CA LYS A 100 17.51 9.72 -3.65
C LYS A 100 18.59 9.06 -4.52
N ASP A 101 19.48 8.26 -3.94
CA ASP A 101 20.54 7.50 -4.61
C ASP A 101 20.23 5.99 -4.63
N GLY A 102 18.94 5.64 -4.59
CA GLY A 102 18.48 4.29 -4.31
C GLY A 102 18.59 3.92 -2.83
N ALA A 103 18.24 2.67 -2.54
CA ALA A 103 18.10 2.18 -1.17
C ALA A 103 19.11 1.06 -0.88
N LEU A 104 18.86 -0.15 -1.38
CA LEU A 104 19.76 -1.30 -1.15
C LEU A 104 21.13 -1.15 -1.82
N THR A 105 21.23 -0.26 -2.81
CA THR A 105 22.45 0.02 -3.57
C THR A 105 22.95 1.45 -3.41
N SER A 106 22.40 2.21 -2.45
CA SER A 106 22.90 3.56 -2.15
C SER A 106 24.39 3.51 -1.84
N ASN A 107 25.14 4.52 -2.26
CA ASN A 107 26.55 4.66 -1.88
C ASN A 107 26.73 4.75 -0.35
N ASP A 108 25.77 5.39 0.33
CA ASP A 108 25.75 5.50 1.78
C ASP A 108 25.36 4.17 2.44
N ARG A 109 26.25 3.67 3.31
CA ARG A 109 26.07 2.39 4.00
C ARG A 109 24.90 2.40 4.98
N ASP A 110 24.67 3.52 5.66
CA ASP A 110 23.64 3.61 6.68
C ASP A 110 22.25 3.65 6.04
N ILE A 111 22.14 4.22 4.83
CA ILE A 111 20.92 4.13 4.01
C ILE A 111 20.63 2.67 3.61
N ARG A 112 21.64 1.90 3.17
CA ARG A 112 21.45 0.46 2.86
C ARG A 112 20.93 -0.32 4.08
N ARG A 113 21.49 -0.04 5.26
CA ARG A 113 21.06 -0.66 6.52
C ARG A 113 19.63 -0.26 6.89
N PHE A 114 19.29 1.01 6.76
CA PHE A 114 17.95 1.52 7.00
C PHE A 114 16.91 0.86 6.06
N ALA A 115 17.23 0.76 4.77
CA ALA A 115 16.37 0.11 3.78
C ALA A 115 16.04 -1.35 4.16
N ILE A 116 17.06 -2.13 4.55
CA ILE A 116 16.86 -3.52 5.01
C ILE A 116 15.93 -3.56 6.22
N ARG A 117 16.10 -2.66 7.19
CA ARG A 117 15.22 -2.59 8.38
C ARG A 117 13.78 -2.24 8.02
N LYS A 118 13.57 -1.28 7.11
CA LYS A 118 12.24 -0.90 6.64
C LYS A 118 11.54 -2.08 5.95
N VAL A 119 12.24 -2.78 5.07
CA VAL A 119 11.73 -3.96 4.37
C VAL A 119 11.37 -5.08 5.36
N MET A 120 12.26 -5.45 6.29
CA MET A 120 11.97 -6.52 7.25
C MET A 120 10.75 -6.20 8.12
N ARG A 121 10.62 -4.95 8.58
CA ARG A 121 9.45 -4.52 9.36
C ARG A 121 8.14 -4.66 8.57
N ASN A 122 8.18 -4.47 7.25
CA ASN A 122 7.01 -4.62 6.41
C ASN A 122 6.77 -6.08 5.98
N ILE A 123 7.80 -6.92 5.89
CA ILE A 123 7.65 -8.37 5.72
C ILE A 123 6.85 -8.95 6.89
N ASP A 124 7.18 -8.56 8.13
CA ASP A 124 6.43 -9.02 9.31
C ASP A 124 4.94 -8.67 9.22
N LEU A 125 4.60 -7.46 8.74
CA LEU A 125 3.21 -7.06 8.49
C LEU A 125 2.56 -7.82 7.34
N ALA A 126 3.31 -8.11 6.27
CA ALA A 126 2.79 -8.81 5.11
C ALA A 126 2.39 -10.26 5.43
N VAL A 127 3.00 -10.86 6.45
CA VAL A 127 2.72 -12.22 6.92
C VAL A 127 1.53 -12.29 7.89
N ASP A 128 1.24 -11.20 8.61
CA ASP A 128 0.26 -11.10 9.71
C ASP A 128 -1.20 -10.86 9.26
#